data_AF-A0AA37GU09-F1
#
_entry.id   AF-A0AA37GU09-F1
#
_cell.length_a   1.000
_cell.length_b   1.000
_cell.length_c   1.000
_cell.angle_alpha   90.00
_cell.angle_beta   90.00
_cell.angle_gamma   90.00
#
_symmetry.space_group_name_H-M   'P 1'
#
loop_
_entity.id
_entity.type
_entity.pdbx_description
1 polymer ?
#
loop_
_entity_poly.entity_id
_entity_poly.type
_entity_poly.pdbx_seq_one_letter_code
_entity_poly.pdbx_strand_id
1 'polypeptide(L)'
;MATDVHETTDPTNVPAPAAKAGLVRKPSDPHPAGRVKYSVAMQLFRGLTFGLYFAACCLAIITTQMLGIPLYFFNREMFYAYMALTKQSFGLTITAMTHMWSNTTIRISGDKSMDGQIKKTPDGRVEFNFPERLVLVANHQVPSALLPRVA
;
A
#
# COMPACT_ATOMS: atom_id res chain seq x y z
N MET A 1 28.13 -11.25 -13.26
CA MET A 1 27.70 -12.20 -14.29
C MET A 1 26.32 -12.70 -13.90
N ALA A 2 25.28 -12.20 -14.57
CA ALA A 2 23.90 -12.60 -14.33
C ALA A 2 23.63 -13.86 -15.15
N THR A 3 23.22 -14.94 -14.50
CA THR A 3 22.75 -16.15 -15.19
C THR A 3 21.27 -15.97 -15.49
N ASP A 4 20.96 -15.76 -16.77
CA ASP A 4 19.61 -15.74 -17.30
C ASP A 4 18.94 -17.10 -17.08
N VAL A 5 17.86 -17.11 -16.30
CA VAL A 5 16.97 -18.27 -16.14
C VAL A 5 15.73 -17.99 -17.00
N HIS A 6 15.92 -17.93 -18.30
CA HIS A 6 14.81 -17.98 -19.25
C HIS A 6 14.74 -19.39 -19.83
N GLU A 7 14.14 -20.30 -19.05
CA GLU A 7 13.63 -21.56 -19.57
C GLU A 7 12.36 -21.24 -20.36
N THR A 8 12.41 -21.43 -21.67
CA THR A 8 11.27 -21.25 -22.58
C THR A 8 10.22 -22.32 -22.31
N THR A 9 9.15 -21.96 -21.59
CA THR A 9 7.99 -22.83 -21.34
C THR A 9 7.03 -22.83 -22.53
N ASP A 10 6.60 -24.04 -22.91
CA ASP A 10 5.62 -24.34 -23.96
C ASP A 10 4.30 -23.57 -23.74
N PRO A 11 3.82 -22.79 -24.74
CA PRO A 11 2.64 -21.94 -24.61
C PRO A 11 1.30 -22.68 -24.50
N THR A 12 1.29 -24.02 -24.63
CA THR A 12 0.06 -24.83 -24.58
C THR A 12 -0.21 -25.48 -23.23
N ASN A 13 0.76 -25.46 -22.32
CA ASN A 13 0.63 -26.07 -21.00
C ASN A 13 0.77 -24.99 -19.93
N VAL A 14 -0.34 -24.33 -19.58
CA VAL A 14 -0.38 -23.40 -18.43
C VAL A 14 -0.69 -24.25 -17.20
N PRO A 15 0.30 -24.61 -16.36
CA PRO A 15 0.02 -25.42 -15.20
C PRO A 15 -0.76 -24.54 -14.21
N ALA A 16 -1.91 -25.04 -13.74
CA ALA A 16 -2.57 -24.46 -12.58
C ALA A 16 -1.53 -24.32 -11.44
N PRO A 17 -1.57 -23.25 -10.64
CA PRO A 17 -0.64 -23.10 -9.53
C PRO A 17 -0.72 -24.35 -8.67
N ALA A 18 0.42 -25.03 -8.51
CA ALA A 18 0.49 -26.28 -7.75
C ALA A 18 -0.17 -26.07 -6.38
N ALA A 19 -0.85 -27.10 -5.84
CA ALA A 19 -1.58 -27.01 -4.58
C ALA A 19 -0.74 -26.53 -3.36
N LYS A 20 0.58 -26.46 -3.50
CA LYS A 20 1.54 -25.98 -2.50
C LYS A 20 2.26 -24.67 -2.90
N ALA A 21 1.85 -24.01 -3.98
CA ALA A 21 2.43 -22.76 -4.44
C ALA A 21 2.30 -21.71 -3.32
N GLY A 22 3.44 -21.35 -2.71
CA GLY A 22 3.51 -20.42 -1.58
C GLY A 22 3.44 -21.04 -0.17
N LEU A 23 3.13 -22.34 -0.03
CA LEU A 23 3.00 -23.02 1.27
C LEU A 23 4.29 -23.70 1.76
N VAL A 24 5.21 -24.03 0.86
CA VAL A 24 6.50 -24.63 1.21
C VAL A 24 7.61 -23.68 0.78
N ARG A 25 8.17 -22.95 1.75
CA ARG A 25 9.32 -22.08 1.52
C ARG A 25 10.57 -22.70 2.16
N LYS A 26 11.65 -22.87 1.41
CA LYS A 26 12.95 -23.17 2.01
C LYS A 26 13.51 -21.88 2.63
N PRO A 27 14.14 -21.93 3.82
CA PRO A 27 14.63 -20.74 4.53
C PRO A 27 15.59 -19.84 3.73
N SER A 28 16.22 -20.39 2.69
CA SER A 28 17.18 -19.71 1.80
C SER A 28 16.53 -18.99 0.61
N ASP A 29 15.23 -19.20 0.35
CA ASP A 29 14.59 -18.59 -0.81
C ASP A 29 14.46 -17.07 -0.59
N PRO A 30 14.93 -16.23 -1.54
CA PRO A 30 14.77 -14.79 -1.46
C PRO A 30 13.29 -14.43 -1.23
N HIS A 31 13.02 -13.49 -0.32
CA HIS A 31 11.65 -13.06 -0.07
C HIS A 31 11.01 -12.55 -1.38
N PRO A 32 9.73 -12.87 -1.70
CA PRO A 32 9.08 -12.39 -2.92
C PRO A 32 9.14 -10.86 -3.08
N ALA A 33 9.18 -10.14 -1.95
CA ALA A 33 9.37 -8.70 -1.87
C ALA A 33 10.82 -8.20 -2.12
N GLY A 34 11.77 -9.10 -2.43
CA GLY A 34 13.18 -8.79 -2.63
C GLY A 34 14.01 -8.75 -1.35
N ARG A 35 15.29 -8.40 -1.48
CA ARG A 35 16.20 -8.18 -0.34
C ARG A 35 15.78 -6.91 0.40
N VAL A 36 16.04 -6.87 1.72
CA VAL A 36 15.78 -5.69 2.55
C VAL A 36 16.47 -4.46 1.93
N LYS A 37 15.66 -3.52 1.43
CA LYS A 37 16.13 -2.38 0.61
C LYS A 37 16.88 -1.31 1.42
N TYR A 38 16.66 -1.26 2.74
CA TYR A 38 17.14 -0.18 3.61
C TYR A 38 17.92 -0.73 4.81
N SER A 39 18.97 -0.03 5.22
CA SER A 39 19.67 -0.30 6.48
C SER A 39 18.73 -0.13 7.67
N VAL A 40 19.03 -0.81 8.79
CA VAL A 40 18.22 -0.71 10.03
C VAL A 40 18.07 0.74 10.49
N ALA A 41 19.13 1.55 10.39
CA ALA A 41 19.09 2.97 10.72
C ALA A 41 18.07 3.75 9.86
N MET A 42 18.01 3.48 8.56
CA MET A 42 17.04 4.11 7.67
C MET A 42 15.61 3.64 7.95
N GLN A 43 15.41 2.38 8.33
CA GLN A 43 14.10 1.87 8.74
C GLN A 43 13.61 2.56 10.02
N LEU A 44 14.48 2.73 11.01
CA LEU A 44 14.17 3.46 12.24
C LEU A 44 13.86 4.93 11.96
N PHE A 45 14.65 5.60 11.13
CA PHE A 45 14.40 7.00 10.74
C PHE A 45 13.05 7.16 10.03
N ARG A 46 12.71 6.24 9.12
CA ARG A 46 11.41 6.23 8.44
C ARG A 46 10.25 5.99 9.42
N GLY A 47 10.40 5.05 10.36
CA GLY A 47 9.40 4.79 11.39
C GLY A 47 9.20 5.98 12.33
N LEU A 48 10.30 6.63 12.75
CA LEU A 48 10.28 7.79 13.63
C LEU A 48 9.63 9.00 12.95
N THR A 49 10.01 9.31 11.72
CA THR A 49 9.40 10.41 10.95
C THR A 49 7.91 10.17 10.69
N PHE A 50 7.52 8.93 10.39
CA PHE A 50 6.12 8.54 10.24
C PHE A 50 5.32 8.76 11.53
N GLY A 51 5.85 8.27 12.66
CA GLY A 51 5.20 8.42 13.97
C GLY A 51 5.09 9.87 14.42
N LEU A 52 6.16 10.65 14.30
CA LEU A 52 6.17 12.07 14.66
C LEU A 52 5.19 12.89 13.81
N TYR A 53 5.17 12.66 12.49
CA TYR A 53 4.23 13.33 11.59
C TYR A 53 2.77 13.00 11.96
N PHE A 54 2.46 11.73 12.15
CA PHE A 54 1.10 11.30 12.52
C PHE A 54 0.67 11.88 13.86
N ALA A 55 1.53 11.79 14.88
CA ALA A 55 1.25 12.34 16.21
C ALA A 55 1.01 13.85 16.16
N ALA A 56 1.85 14.61 15.44
CA ALA A 56 1.69 16.04 15.29
C ALA A 56 0.36 16.42 14.62
N CYS A 57 -0.01 15.73 13.53
CA CYS A 57 -1.30 15.94 12.87
C CYS A 57 -2.49 15.58 13.77
N CYS A 58 -2.43 14.46 14.49
CA CYS A 58 -3.48 14.06 15.43
C CYS A 58 -3.63 15.07 16.57
N LEU A 59 -2.54 15.57 17.15
CA LEU A 59 -2.58 16.59 18.19
C LEU A 59 -3.18 17.89 17.68
N ALA A 60 -2.83 18.32 16.46
CA ALA A 60 -3.44 19.48 15.83
C ALA A 60 -4.95 19.28 15.65
N ILE A 61 -5.38 18.15 15.11
CA ILE A 61 -6.80 17.81 14.90
C ILE A 61 -7.58 17.76 16.22
N ILE A 62 -7.01 17.17 17.28
CA ILE A 62 -7.63 17.14 18.62
C ILE A 62 -7.76 18.56 19.16
N THR A 63 -6.68 19.36 19.08
CA THR A 63 -6.70 20.75 19.57
C THR A 63 -7.76 21.57 18.84
N THR A 64 -7.83 21.44 17.51
CA THR A 64 -8.87 22.07 16.69
C THR A 64 -10.26 21.61 17.12
N GLN A 65 -10.49 20.31 17.32
CA GLN A 65 -11.78 19.82 17.81
C GLN A 65 -12.16 20.41 19.18
N MET A 66 -11.21 20.51 20.12
CA MET A 66 -11.45 21.11 21.44
C MET A 66 -11.84 22.59 21.32
N LEU A 67 -11.20 23.34 20.42
CA LEU A 67 -11.57 24.74 20.12
C LEU A 67 -12.96 24.86 19.49
N GLY A 68 -13.44 23.81 18.80
CA GLY A 68 -14.77 23.75 18.23
C GLY A 68 -15.89 23.45 19.23
N ILE A 69 -15.60 22.91 20.43
CA ILE A 69 -16.62 22.52 21.42
C ILE A 69 -17.56 23.68 21.81
N PRO A 70 -17.07 24.90 22.11
CA PRO A 70 -17.95 26.02 22.46
C PRO A 70 -19.01 26.30 21.41
N LEU A 71 -18.69 26.07 20.13
CA LEU A 71 -19.59 26.30 19.00
C LEU A 71 -20.87 25.46 19.09
N TYR A 72 -20.82 24.30 19.76
CA TYR A 72 -22.00 23.45 19.98
C TYR A 72 -23.12 24.17 20.74
N PHE A 73 -22.77 25.04 21.69
CA PHE A 73 -23.73 25.73 22.54
C PHE A 73 -24.33 26.97 21.85
N PHE A 74 -23.63 27.58 20.89
CA PHE A 74 -24.09 28.77 20.19
C PHE A 74 -24.74 28.47 18.83
N ASN A 75 -24.14 27.57 18.05
CA ASN A 75 -24.62 27.22 16.72
C ASN A 75 -24.22 25.79 16.34
N ARG A 76 -25.19 24.88 16.40
CA ARG A 76 -24.99 23.46 16.12
C ARG A 76 -24.61 23.17 14.67
N GLU A 77 -25.17 23.91 13.71
CA GLU A 77 -24.87 23.72 12.29
C GLU A 77 -23.39 24.02 12.01
N MET A 78 -22.91 25.16 12.51
CA MET A 78 -21.50 25.54 12.42
C MET A 78 -20.58 24.56 13.15
N PHE A 79 -21.00 24.03 14.31
CA PHE A 79 -20.27 22.97 15.01
C PHE A 79 -20.11 21.71 14.14
N TYR A 80 -21.20 21.23 13.53
CA TYR A 80 -21.14 20.03 12.69
C TYR A 80 -20.30 20.24 11.43
N ALA A 81 -20.40 21.41 10.79
CA ALA A 81 -19.55 21.77 9.66
C ALA A 81 -18.06 21.82 10.05
N TYR A 82 -17.75 22.42 11.21
CA TYR A 82 -16.40 22.48 11.74
C TYR A 82 -15.84 21.08 12.06
N MET A 83 -16.64 20.21 12.68
CA MET A 83 -16.26 18.82 12.94
C MET A 83 -16.04 18.03 11.64
N ALA A 84 -16.87 18.25 10.61
CA ALA A 84 -16.68 17.63 9.30
C ALA A 84 -15.33 18.02 8.68
N LEU A 85 -14.93 19.28 8.78
CA LEU A 85 -13.61 19.75 8.34
C LEU A 85 -12.47 19.01 9.06
N THR A 86 -12.52 18.89 10.39
CA THR A 86 -11.46 18.18 11.14
C THR A 86 -11.35 16.69 10.74
N LYS A 87 -12.47 16.04 10.45
CA LYS A 87 -12.50 14.65 9.95
C LYS A 87 -11.93 14.55 8.54
N GLN A 88 -12.25 15.51 7.67
CA GLN A 88 -11.65 15.60 6.35
C GLN A 88 -10.13 15.77 6.44
N SER A 89 -9.63 16.61 7.35
CA SER A 89 -8.19 16.78 7.60
C SER A 89 -7.53 15.47 8.01
N PHE A 90 -8.17 14.63 8.83
CA PHE A 90 -7.67 13.29 9.15
C PHE A 90 -7.54 12.41 7.90
N GLY A 91 -8.54 12.42 7.01
CA GLY A 91 -8.48 11.72 5.73
C GLY A 91 -7.32 12.18 4.83
N LEU A 92 -7.04 13.49 4.81
CA LEU A 92 -5.88 14.06 4.12
C LEU A 92 -4.56 13.59 4.75
N THR A 93 -4.45 13.56 6.07
CA THR A 93 -3.27 13.06 6.78
C THR A 93 -2.97 11.61 6.38
N ILE A 94 -3.97 10.71 6.41
CA ILE A 94 -3.79 9.30 6.05
C ILE A 94 -3.39 9.13 4.57
N THR A 95 -4.02 9.90 3.67
CA THR A 95 -3.67 9.90 2.25
C THR A 95 -2.22 10.33 2.03
N ALA A 96 -1.81 11.46 2.64
CA ALA A 96 -0.46 11.97 2.55
C ALA A 96 0.56 10.97 3.11
N MET A 97 0.24 10.32 4.24
CA MET A 97 1.08 9.28 4.82
C MET A 97 1.29 8.10 3.87
N THR A 98 0.24 7.69 3.19
CA THR A 98 0.29 6.61 2.20
C THR A 98 1.21 6.99 1.04
N HIS A 99 1.09 8.21 0.51
CA HIS A 99 1.95 8.66 -0.58
C HIS A 99 3.43 8.83 -0.18
N MET A 100 3.70 9.35 1.02
CA MET A 100 5.07 9.66 1.45
C MET A 100 5.85 8.44 1.98
N TRP A 101 5.21 7.60 2.80
CA TRP A 101 5.88 6.46 3.46
C TRP A 101 5.58 5.11 2.82
N SER A 102 4.47 4.96 2.09
CA SER A 102 4.12 3.73 1.36
C SER A 102 4.47 3.81 -0.13
N ASN A 103 5.68 4.27 -0.46
CA ASN A 103 6.22 4.16 -1.82
C ASN A 103 6.62 2.70 -2.11
N THR A 104 5.62 1.86 -2.29
CA THR A 104 5.77 0.44 -2.62
C THR A 104 5.84 0.27 -4.12
N THR A 105 6.80 -0.50 -4.61
CA THR A 105 6.83 -0.91 -6.01
C THR A 105 5.67 -1.86 -6.27
N ILE A 106 4.62 -1.36 -6.91
CA ILE A 106 3.50 -2.17 -7.36
C ILE A 106 3.95 -2.92 -8.62
N ARG A 107 3.85 -4.25 -8.58
CA ARG A 107 4.08 -5.11 -9.73
C ARG A 107 2.74 -5.63 -10.21
N ILE A 108 2.40 -5.30 -11.44
CA ILE A 108 1.18 -5.75 -12.10
C ILE A 108 1.61 -6.69 -13.22
N SER A 109 1.07 -7.89 -13.20
CA SER A 109 1.31 -8.92 -14.20
C SER A 109 -0.02 -9.45 -14.69
N GLY A 110 -0.10 -9.77 -15.98
CA GLY A 110 -1.25 -10.39 -16.61
C GLY A 110 -0.80 -11.44 -17.61
N ASP A 111 -1.71 -12.32 -17.99
CA ASP A 111 -1.52 -13.26 -19.08
C ASP A 111 -1.79 -12.56 -20.43
N LYS A 112 -1.72 -13.31 -21.54
CA LYS A 112 -1.98 -12.77 -22.89
C LYS A 112 -3.34 -12.08 -23.01
N SER A 113 -4.33 -12.48 -22.20
CA SER A 113 -5.66 -11.86 -22.22
C SER A 113 -5.66 -10.42 -21.69
N MET A 114 -4.66 -10.03 -20.90
CA MET A 114 -4.52 -8.70 -20.32
C MET A 114 -3.76 -7.71 -21.22
N ASP A 115 -3.30 -8.15 -22.39
CA ASP A 115 -2.59 -7.29 -23.33
C ASP A 115 -3.48 -6.12 -23.79
N GLY A 116 -2.93 -4.91 -23.75
CA GLY A 116 -3.67 -3.68 -24.00
C GLY A 116 -4.73 -3.29 -22.95
N GLN A 117 -5.01 -4.12 -21.94
CA GLN A 117 -5.96 -3.78 -20.86
C GLN A 117 -5.28 -3.08 -19.68
N ILE A 118 -3.99 -3.34 -19.45
CA ILE A 118 -3.21 -2.70 -18.37
C ILE A 118 -2.10 -1.89 -19.01
N LYS A 119 -2.18 -0.56 -18.93
CA LYS A 119 -1.20 0.36 -19.54
C LYS A 119 -0.57 1.23 -18.48
N LYS A 120 0.73 1.48 -18.61
CA LYS A 120 1.41 2.51 -17.84
C LYS A 120 1.33 3.82 -18.61
N THR A 121 0.77 4.84 -17.99
CA THR A 121 0.67 6.18 -18.59
C THR A 121 2.03 6.89 -18.55
N PRO A 122 2.24 7.94 -19.37
CA PRO A 122 3.50 8.70 -19.38
C PRO A 122 3.87 9.33 -18.03
N ASP A 123 2.86 9.69 -17.21
CA ASP A 123 3.03 10.24 -15.87
C ASP A 123 3.24 9.16 -14.79
N GLY A 124 3.33 7.89 -15.19
CA GLY A 124 3.66 6.77 -14.30
C GLY A 124 2.48 6.17 -13.54
N ARG A 125 1.24 6.57 -13.88
CA ARG A 125 0.02 5.92 -13.39
C ARG A 125 -0.24 4.64 -14.15
N VAL A 126 -1.21 3.87 -13.65
CA VAL A 126 -1.72 2.69 -14.32
C VAL A 126 -3.13 3.01 -14.80
N GLU A 127 -3.33 2.82 -16.10
CA GLU A 127 -4.63 2.91 -16.75
C GLU A 127 -5.13 1.49 -17.03
N PHE A 128 -6.39 1.26 -16.67
CA PHE A 128 -7.07 -0.01 -16.87
C PHE A 128 -8.19 0.17 -17.90
N ASN A 129 -8.08 -0.55 -19.01
CA ASN A 129 -9.08 -0.62 -20.06
C ASN A 129 -9.75 -2.02 -20.03
N PHE A 130 -10.32 -2.35 -18.87
CA PHE A 130 -11.05 -3.60 -18.67
C PHE A 130 -12.42 -3.53 -19.38
N PRO A 131 -12.98 -4.69 -19.82
CA PRO A 131 -14.32 -4.75 -20.35
C PRO A 131 -15.37 -4.32 -19.31
N GLU A 132 -16.58 -3.97 -19.77
CA GLU A 132 -17.69 -3.50 -18.94
C GLU A 132 -18.03 -4.45 -17.76
N ARG A 133 -17.70 -5.75 -17.89
CA ARG A 133 -17.95 -6.78 -16.88
C ARG A 133 -16.64 -7.35 -16.39
N LEU A 134 -16.30 -7.08 -15.12
CA LEU A 134 -15.08 -7.55 -14.46
C LEU A 134 -15.42 -8.19 -13.10
N VAL A 135 -14.82 -9.34 -12.82
CA VAL A 135 -14.81 -9.92 -11.47
C VAL A 135 -13.46 -9.61 -10.83
N LEU A 136 -13.47 -8.67 -9.89
CA LEU A 136 -12.27 -8.26 -9.15
C LEU A 136 -12.23 -9.00 -7.82
N VAL A 137 -11.30 -9.94 -7.68
CA VAL A 137 -11.08 -10.67 -6.44
C VAL A 137 -9.94 -10.00 -5.68
N ALA A 138 -10.29 -9.19 -4.68
CA ALA A 138 -9.32 -8.63 -3.77
C ALA A 138 -8.83 -9.72 -2.81
N ASN A 139 -7.55 -10.09 -2.94
CA ASN A 139 -6.89 -10.94 -1.96
C ASN A 139 -6.31 -10.06 -0.85
N HIS A 140 -6.81 -10.19 0.38
CA HIS A 140 -6.29 -9.46 1.54
C HIS A 140 -4.98 -10.11 2.05
N GLN A 141 -3.93 -10.10 1.22
CA GLN A 141 -2.60 -10.50 1.67
C GLN A 141 -1.86 -9.28 2.19
N VAL A 142 -1.79 -9.17 3.50
CA VAL A 142 -0.75 -8.39 4.19
C VAL A 142 0.54 -9.18 4.04
N PRO A 143 1.58 -8.71 3.33
CA PRO A 143 2.90 -9.31 3.45
C PRO A 143 3.36 -9.01 4.88
N SER A 144 3.28 -10.00 5.76
CA SER A 144 3.79 -9.92 7.12
C SER A 144 5.32 -9.81 7.07
N ALA A 145 5.81 -8.60 6.86
CA ALA A 145 7.22 -8.24 6.90
C ALA A 145 7.53 -7.55 8.23
N LEU A 146 7.30 -8.22 9.36
CA LEU A 146 7.76 -7.74 10.67
C LEU A 146 7.85 -8.86 11.72
N LEU A 147 8.56 -9.96 11.43
CA LEU A 147 9.03 -10.84 12.49
C LEU A 147 10.56 -10.89 12.44
N PRO A 148 11.26 -10.19 13.35
CA PRO A 148 12.68 -10.44 13.55
C PRO A 148 12.80 -11.87 14.09
N ARG A 149 13.53 -12.72 13.36
CA ARG A 149 14.00 -13.99 13.91
C ARG A 149 15.01 -13.65 15.01
N VAL A 150 14.59 -13.79 16.26
CA VAL A 150 15.52 -14.04 17.36
C VAL A 150 16.04 -15.47 17.17
N ALA A 151 17.36 -15.61 17.32
CA ALA A 151 18.15 -16.80 17.04
C ALA A 151 17.67 -18.07 17.75
#